data_AF-A0A965CYQ6-F1
#
_entry.id   AF-A0A965CYQ6-F1
#
_cell.length_a   1.000
_cell.length_b   1.000
_cell.length_c   1.000
_cell.angle_alpha   90.00
_cell.angle_beta   90.00
_cell.angle_gamma   90.00
#
_symmetry.space_group_name_H-M   'P 1'
#
loop_
_entity.id
_entity.type
_entity.pdbx_description
1 polymer ?
#
loop_
_entity_poly.entity_id
_entity_poly.type
_entity_poly.pdbx_seq_one_letter_code
_entity_poly.pdbx_strand_id
1 'polypeptide(L)' 'MARSTVSESKGDKALLIAGPTASGKSALAIRLAKARNGVVINADSMQVYAPLRVLTARPTRAEEAEVPHA' A
#
# COMPACT_ATOMS: atom_id res chain seq x y z
N MET A 1 37.37 -26.04 8.77
CA MET A 1 37.17 -24.76 9.50
C MET A 1 36.94 -23.66 8.47
N ALA A 2 35.68 -23.36 8.16
CA ALA A 2 35.24 -22.11 7.55
C ALA A 2 33.76 -21.96 7.91
N ARG A 3 33.48 -21.24 9.00
CA ARG A 3 32.15 -20.78 9.38
C ARG A 3 31.82 -19.51 8.59
N SER A 4 30.53 -19.15 8.58
CA SER A 4 29.95 -17.84 8.22
C SER A 4 29.57 -17.69 6.73
N THR A 5 28.38 -17.23 6.33
CA THR A 5 27.25 -16.58 7.01
C THR A 5 25.94 -16.97 6.33
N VAL A 6 24.99 -17.58 7.04
CA VAL A 6 23.59 -17.53 6.62
C VAL A 6 23.15 -16.09 6.86
N SER A 7 22.92 -15.34 5.78
CA SER A 7 22.29 -14.03 5.83
C SER A 7 20.86 -14.21 6.35
N GLU A 8 20.59 -13.83 7.59
CA GLU A 8 19.22 -13.65 8.07
C GLU A 8 18.54 -12.59 7.20
N SER A 9 17.59 -13.01 6.36
CA SER A 9 16.74 -12.08 5.65
C SER A 9 15.85 -11.38 6.66
N LYS A 10 16.18 -10.13 6.97
CA LYS A 10 15.29 -9.23 7.68
C LYS A 10 14.09 -9.00 6.75
N GLY A 11 13.06 -9.83 6.90
CA GLY A 11 11.92 -9.89 5.98
C GLY A 11 11.38 -8.50 5.64
N ASP A 12 10.95 -8.33 4.39
CA ASP A 12 10.45 -7.05 3.91
C ASP A 12 9.36 -6.52 4.86
N LYS A 13 9.57 -5.30 5.36
CA LYS A 13 8.66 -4.70 6.34
C LYS A 13 7.42 -4.17 5.63
N ALA A 14 6.27 -4.79 5.89
CA ALA A 14 4.98 -4.30 5.43
C ALA A 14 4.20 -3.61 6.56
N LEU A 15 3.34 -2.65 6.21
CA LEU A 15 2.38 -2.02 7.12
C LEU A 15 0.96 -2.28 6.62
N LEU A 16 0.14 -2.93 7.45
CA LEU A 16 -1.28 -3.12 7.17
C LEU A 16 -2.09 -1.96 7.75
N ILE A 17 -2.88 -1.29 6.91
CA ILE A 17 -3.81 -0.23 7.31
C ILE A 17 -5.24 -0.75 7.15
N ALA A 18 -5.84 -1.22 8.24
CA ALA A 18 -7.20 -1.73 8.27
C ALA A 18 -8.19 -0.72 8.89
N GLY A 19 -9.48 -0.87 8.60
CA GLY A 19 -10.54 -0.01 9.10
C GLY A 19 -11.75 0.07 8.16
N PRO A 20 -12.88 0.63 8.62
CA PRO A 20 -14.12 0.68 7.84
C PRO A 20 -13.97 1.54 6.58
N THR A 21 -14.85 1.33 5.59
CA THR A 21 -14.91 2.17 4.39
C THR A 21 -15.11 3.64 4.79
N ALA A 22 -14.53 4.55 4.01
CA ALA A 22 -14.53 6.00 4.25
C ALA A 22 -13.77 6.49 5.51
N SER A 23 -13.03 5.64 6.23
CA SER A 23 -12.22 6.06 7.40
C SER A 23 -10.89 6.76 7.06
N GLY A 24 -10.64 7.12 5.79
CA GLY A 24 -9.43 7.82 5.37
C GLY A 24 -8.17 6.95 5.19
N LYS A 25 -8.30 5.62 5.07
CA LYS A 25 -7.17 4.68 4.95
C LYS A 25 -6.24 5.00 3.78
N SER A 26 -6.80 5.27 2.60
CA SER A 26 -5.99 5.54 1.40
C SER A 26 -5.18 6.83 1.54
N ALA A 27 -5.77 7.89 2.12
CA ALA A 27 -5.05 9.13 2.42
C ALA A 27 -3.88 8.91 3.40
N LEU A 28 -4.09 8.08 4.44
CA LEU A 28 -3.03 7.70 5.38
C LEU A 28 -1.93 6.88 4.68
N ALA A 29 -2.32 5.91 3.84
CA ALA A 29 -1.38 5.08 3.09
C ALA A 29 -0.47 5.90 2.18
N ILE A 30 -1.06 6.83 1.40
CA ILE A 30 -0.31 7.73 0.52
C ILE A 30 0.66 8.61 1.33
N ARG A 31 0.20 9.20 2.43
CA ARG A 31 1.06 10.03 3.29
C ARG A 31 2.26 9.25 3.86
N LEU A 32 2.03 8.01 4.29
CA LEU A 32 3.10 7.16 4.83
C LEU A 32 4.05 6.67 3.73
N ALA A 33 3.53 6.35 2.54
CA ALA A 33 4.32 5.98 1.38
C ALA A 33 5.23 7.15 0.94
N LYS A 34 4.71 8.37 0.88
CA LYS A 34 5.52 9.58 0.63
C LYS A 34 6.64 9.76 1.65
N ALA A 35 6.33 9.60 2.95
CA ALA A 35 7.30 9.82 4.03
C ALA A 35 8.39 8.74 4.11
N ARG A 36 8.19 7.58 3.48
CA ARG A 36 9.10 6.42 3.58
C ARG A 36 9.60 5.91 2.24
N ASN A 37 9.35 6.63 1.14
CA ASN A 37 9.59 6.19 -0.24
C ASN A 37 9.03 4.77 -0.48
N GLY A 38 7.80 4.53 0.00
CA GLY A 38 7.12 3.25 -0.08
C GLY A 38 6.17 3.14 -1.28
N VAL A 39 5.62 1.94 -1.44
CA VAL A 39 4.59 1.60 -2.43
C VAL A 39 3.29 1.28 -1.69
N VAL A 40 2.16 1.75 -2.22
CA VAL A 40 0.83 1.38 -1.71
C VAL A 40 0.36 0.14 -2.46
N ILE A 41 0.02 -0.92 -1.72
CA ILE A 41 -0.57 -2.14 -2.28
C ILE A 41 -2.06 -2.12 -1.97
N ASN A 42 -2.91 -2.22 -2.98
CA ASN A 42 -4.36 -2.30 -2.76
C ASN A 42 -4.72 -3.65 -2.11
N ALA A 43 -5.44 -3.60 -0.98
CA ALA A 43 -5.94 -4.77 -0.26
C ALA A 43 -7.48 -4.86 -0.22
N ASP A 44 -8.18 -4.02 -0.99
CA ASP A 44 -9.64 -4.03 -1.11
C ASP A 44 -10.06 -4.83 -2.35
N SER A 45 -10.88 -5.87 -2.13
CA SER A 45 -11.33 -6.80 -3.17
C SER A 45 -12.27 -6.16 -4.19
N MET A 46 -12.97 -5.08 -3.84
CA MET A 46 -13.87 -4.37 -4.74
C MET A 46 -13.12 -3.35 -5.60
N GLN A 47 -12.03 -2.78 -5.08
CA GLN A 47 -11.17 -1.85 -5.81
C GLN A 47 -10.29 -2.52 -6.86
N VAL A 48 -10.58 -3.73 -7.35
CA VAL A 48 -9.92 -4.30 -8.55
C VAL A 48 -10.72 -4.01 -9.83
N TYR A 49 -12.04 -3.83 -9.72
CA TYR A 49 -12.92 -3.63 -10.86
C TYR A 49 -12.77 -2.24 -11.46
N ALA A 50 -12.34 -2.17 -12.72
CA ALA A 50 -12.08 -0.91 -13.44
C ALA A 50 -13.27 0.09 -13.45
N PRO A 51 -14.53 -0.30 -13.71
CA PRO A 51 -15.63 0.65 -13.78
C PRO A 51 -16.13 1.15 -12.41
N LEU A 52 -15.76 0.48 -11.31
CA LEU A 52 -16.39 0.72 -10.00
C LEU A 52 -15.65 1.76 -9.14
N ARG A 53 -14.81 2.62 -9.72
CA ARG A 53 -13.93 3.53 -8.94
C ARG A 53 -14.67 4.40 -7.93
N VAL A 54 -15.79 5.00 -8.36
CA VAL A 54 -16.60 5.88 -7.51
C VAL A 54 -17.25 5.09 -6.37
N LEU A 55 -17.86 3.94 -6.69
CA LEU A 55 -18.60 3.13 -5.71
C LEU A 55 -17.70 2.46 -4.67
N THR A 56 -16.43 2.26 -5.00
CA THR A 56 -15.46 1.56 -4.14
C THR A 56 -14.59 2.51 -3.34
N ALA A 57 -14.86 3.82 -3.42
CA ALA A 57 -14.02 4.87 -2.84
C ALA A 57 -12.54 4.69 -3.21
N ARG A 58 -12.27 4.22 -4.44
CA ARG A 58 -10.90 4.10 -4.96
C ARG A 58 -10.32 5.52 -5.08
N PRO A 59 -9.06 5.76 -4.67
CA PRO A 59 -8.42 7.06 -4.85
C PRO A 59 -8.56 7.58 -6.28
N THR A 60 -8.60 8.88 -6.43
CA THR A 60 -8.58 9.54 -7.74
C THR A 60 -7.26 9.26 -8.46
N ARG A 61 -7.24 9.47 -9.77
CA ARG A 61 -6.00 9.31 -10.55
C ARG A 61 -4.90 10.26 -10.11
N ALA A 62 -5.26 11.46 -9.65
CA ALA A 62 -4.32 12.43 -9.12
C ALA A 62 -3.68 11.92 -7.82
N GLU A 63 -4.47 11.41 -6.89
CA GLU A 63 -3.98 10.79 -5.64
C GLU A 63 -3.12 9.54 -5.92
N GLU A 64 -3.54 8.68 -6.86
CA GLU A 64 -2.76 7.51 -7.27
C GLU A 64 -1.40 7.88 -7.90
N ALA A 65 -1.30 9.04 -8.56
CA ALA A 65 -0.06 9.50 -9.17
C ALA A 65 0.94 10.05 -8.15
N GLU A 66 0.51 10.31 -6.91
CA GLU A 66 1.39 10.87 -5.88
C GLU A 66 2.44 9.87 -5.37
N VAL A 67 2.15 8.56 -5.44
CA VAL A 67 3.03 7.46 -5.03
C VAL A 67 2.74 6.21 -5.88
N PRO A 68 3.70 5.30 -6.07
CA PRO A 68 3.43 4.06 -6.78
C PRO A 68 2.31 3.25 -6.11
N HIS A 69 1.39 2.73 -6.92
CA HIS A 69 0.33 1.82 -6.52
C HIS A 69 0.50 0.48 -7.25
N ALA A 70 0.34 -0.62 -6.51
CA ALA A 70 0.44 -2.01 -7.00
C ALA A 70 -0.82 -2.81 -6.67
#